data_AF-A0A225W291-F1
#
_entry.id   AF-A0A225W291-F1
#
_cell.length_a   1.000
_cell.length_b   1.000
_cell.length_c   1.000
_cell.angle_alpha   90.00
_cell.angle_beta   90.00
_cell.angle_gamma   90.00
#
_symmetry.space_group_name_H-M   'P 1'
#
loop_
_entity.id
_entity.type
_entity.pdbx_description
1 polymer ?
#
loop_
_entity_poly.entity_id
_entity_poly.type
_entity_poly.pdbx_seq_one_letter_code
_entity_poly.pdbx_strand_id
1 'polypeptide(L)'
;MTACKTPIRIRLNLEQKIALCKYAKKTRAKGTLNNSLSCDAARRIVEKESEWCSSLPCQLHRKKIVSHRIRKTDVRIMKEFKGMDGVVEAITGKMVKAVAIRVNEVTNMKHSKGWLYKLQQRHGIGRKRKYGELASVDQEAATEGRKKMQKLTDTYD
;
A
#
# COMPACT_ATOMS: atom_id res chain seq x y z
N MET A 1 47.08 -3.48 -3.68
CA MET A 1 46.11 -3.48 -2.57
C MET A 1 44.70 -3.48 -3.16
N THR A 2 44.05 -4.63 -3.25
CA THR A 2 42.71 -4.76 -3.82
C THR A 2 41.67 -4.34 -2.77
N ALA A 3 40.88 -3.31 -3.07
CA ALA A 3 39.81 -2.86 -2.19
C ALA A 3 38.80 -3.99 -1.96
N CYS A 4 38.71 -4.48 -0.72
CA CYS A 4 37.67 -5.40 -0.29
C CYS A 4 36.31 -4.70 -0.43
N LYS A 5 35.56 -5.03 -1.48
CA LYS A 5 34.17 -4.59 -1.66
C LYS A 5 33.37 -5.05 -0.45
N THR A 6 32.89 -4.10 0.36
CA THR A 6 32.06 -4.42 1.52
C THR A 6 30.79 -5.13 1.06
N PRO A 7 30.38 -6.21 1.75
CA PRO A 7 29.18 -6.96 1.35
C PRO A 7 27.93 -6.06 1.50
N ILE A 8 27.28 -5.79 0.38
CA ILE A 8 26.05 -4.99 0.33
C ILE A 8 24.93 -5.78 1.02
N ARG A 9 24.46 -5.27 2.17
CA ARG A 9 23.32 -5.88 2.87
C ARG A 9 22.03 -5.64 2.09
N ILE A 10 21.57 -6.65 1.36
CA ILE A 10 20.30 -6.61 0.64
C ILE A 10 19.14 -6.79 1.62
N ARG A 11 18.24 -5.79 1.67
CA ARG A 11 17.00 -5.87 2.46
C ARG A 11 15.84 -6.27 1.55
N LEU A 12 15.32 -7.48 1.78
CA LEU A 12 14.13 -8.01 1.11
C LEU A 12 12.84 -7.32 1.57
N ASN A 13 11.91 -7.14 0.65
CA ASN A 13 10.54 -6.75 0.96
C ASN A 13 9.73 -7.92 1.54
N LEU A 14 8.54 -7.67 2.07
CA LEU A 14 7.69 -8.69 2.67
C LEU A 14 7.23 -9.73 1.64
N GLU A 15 6.94 -9.29 0.41
CA GLU A 15 6.58 -10.15 -0.71
C GLU A 15 7.67 -11.19 -1.03
N GLN A 16 8.92 -10.75 -1.16
CA GLN A 16 10.10 -11.60 -1.38
C GLN A 16 10.30 -12.58 -0.22
N LYS A 17 10.05 -12.16 1.02
CA LYS A 17 10.12 -13.05 2.20
C LYS A 17 9.04 -14.12 2.16
N ILE A 18 7.81 -13.76 1.78
CA ILE A 18 6.70 -14.72 1.61
C ILE A 18 7.00 -15.69 0.46
N ALA A 19 7.50 -15.18 -0.66
CA ALA A 19 7.91 -16.01 -1.80
C ALA A 19 9.02 -17.01 -1.39
N LEU A 20 9.99 -16.58 -0.59
CA LEU A 20 11.01 -17.45 -0.01
C LEU A 20 10.42 -18.52 0.91
N CYS A 21 9.42 -18.18 1.75
CA CYS A 21 8.74 -19.17 2.60
C CYS A 21 8.01 -20.22 1.76
N LYS A 22 7.26 -19.78 0.73
CA LYS A 22 6.58 -20.67 -0.22
C LYS A 22 7.57 -21.57 -0.96
N TYR A 23 8.70 -21.02 -1.40
CA TYR A 23 9.76 -21.76 -2.06
C TYR A 23 10.41 -22.78 -1.12
N ALA A 24 10.74 -22.40 0.12
CA ALA A 24 11.31 -23.29 1.12
C ALA A 24 10.41 -24.50 1.43
N LYS A 25 9.08 -24.29 1.47
CA LYS A 25 8.11 -25.38 1.59
C LYS A 25 8.14 -26.33 0.39
N LYS A 26 8.26 -25.79 -0.83
CA LYS A 26 8.38 -26.59 -2.06
C LYS A 26 9.71 -27.33 -2.18
N THR A 27 10.83 -26.73 -1.78
CA THR A 27 12.15 -27.37 -1.85
C THR A 27 12.38 -28.40 -0.75
N ARG A 28 11.80 -28.23 0.45
CA ARG A 28 11.72 -29.34 1.42
C ARG A 28 11.04 -30.58 0.82
N ALA A 29 10.14 -30.40 -0.15
CA ALA A 29 9.46 -31.50 -0.84
C ALA A 29 10.22 -32.04 -2.08
N LYS A 30 11.24 -31.35 -2.61
CA LYS A 30 11.89 -31.73 -3.90
C LYS A 30 13.43 -31.55 -4.01
N GLY A 31 14.12 -31.06 -2.98
CA GLY A 31 15.59 -31.07 -2.89
C GLY A 31 16.35 -29.97 -3.66
N THR A 32 17.33 -29.38 -2.98
CA THR A 32 18.38 -28.42 -3.40
C THR A 32 18.00 -26.94 -3.56
N LEU A 33 18.68 -26.10 -2.76
CA LEU A 33 18.44 -24.65 -2.61
C LEU A 33 19.62 -23.88 -3.22
N ASN A 34 19.51 -23.50 -4.50
CA ASN A 34 20.49 -22.62 -5.17
C ASN A 34 20.15 -21.15 -4.89
N ASN A 35 20.43 -20.64 -3.69
CA ASN A 35 20.17 -19.24 -3.39
C ASN A 35 21.38 -18.51 -2.82
N SER A 36 21.59 -17.29 -3.32
CA SER A 36 22.59 -16.28 -2.93
C SER A 36 22.41 -15.71 -1.50
N LEU A 37 21.56 -16.32 -0.68
CA LEU A 37 21.29 -15.95 0.70
C LEU A 37 21.97 -16.94 1.64
N SER A 38 22.59 -16.42 2.71
CA SER A 38 23.09 -17.26 3.79
C SER A 38 21.97 -18.14 4.37
N CYS A 39 22.30 -19.40 4.69
CA CYS A 39 21.41 -20.37 5.31
C CYS A 39 20.73 -19.80 6.58
N ASP A 40 21.46 -19.02 7.37
CA ASP A 40 20.94 -18.39 8.59
C ASP A 40 19.90 -17.31 8.29
N ALA A 41 20.14 -16.52 7.24
CA ALA A 41 19.20 -15.50 6.82
C ALA A 41 17.90 -16.13 6.29
N ALA A 42 18.01 -17.19 5.49
CA ALA A 42 16.86 -17.94 5.00
C ALA A 42 16.06 -18.56 6.15
N ARG A 43 16.73 -19.20 7.11
CA ARG A 43 16.12 -19.78 8.31
C ARG A 43 15.34 -18.75 9.13
N ARG A 44 15.94 -17.61 9.44
CA ARG A 44 15.27 -16.51 10.17
C ARG A 44 14.04 -15.96 9.44
N ILE A 45 14.03 -15.99 8.11
CA ILE A 45 12.88 -15.58 7.32
C ILE A 45 11.76 -16.60 7.46
N VAL A 46 12.06 -17.89 7.34
CA VAL A 46 11.07 -18.97 7.46
C VAL A 46 10.49 -19.07 8.87
N GLU A 47 11.29 -18.89 9.92
CA GLU A 47 10.82 -18.88 11.32
C GLU A 47 9.72 -17.82 11.58
N LYS A 48 9.75 -16.72 10.83
CA LYS A 48 8.80 -15.61 10.96
C LYS A 48 7.67 -15.64 9.92
N GLU A 49 7.45 -16.78 9.28
CA GLU A 49 6.47 -16.91 8.20
C GLU A 49 5.07 -16.41 8.58
N SER A 50 4.59 -16.78 9.78
CA SER A 50 3.27 -16.36 10.27
C SER A 50 3.13 -14.84 10.36
N GLU A 51 4.20 -14.14 10.77
CA GLU A 51 4.25 -12.68 10.82
C GLU A 51 4.17 -12.06 9.42
N TRP A 52 4.88 -12.64 8.43
CA TRP A 52 4.87 -12.13 7.06
C TRP A 52 3.52 -12.36 6.40
N CYS A 53 2.95 -13.57 6.51
CA CYS A 53 1.67 -13.94 5.92
C CYS A 53 0.48 -13.17 6.52
N SER A 54 0.58 -12.71 7.77
CA SER A 54 -0.44 -11.87 8.41
C SER A 54 -0.44 -10.41 7.93
N SER A 55 0.45 -10.03 7.00
CA SER A 55 0.55 -8.67 6.49
C SER A 55 -0.50 -8.39 5.41
N LEU A 56 -1.11 -7.20 5.45
CA LEU A 56 -2.07 -6.77 4.43
C LEU A 56 -1.40 -6.64 3.03
N PRO A 57 -2.12 -6.88 1.92
CA PRO A 57 -1.59 -6.77 0.56
C PRO A 57 -0.89 -5.43 0.28
N CYS A 58 -1.47 -4.32 0.75
CA CYS A 58 -0.91 -2.97 0.63
C CYS A 58 0.44 -2.77 1.35
N GLN A 59 0.87 -3.72 2.19
CA GLN A 59 2.13 -3.66 2.93
C GLN A 59 3.24 -4.52 2.31
N LEU A 60 2.94 -5.35 1.32
CA LEU A 60 3.87 -6.35 0.78
C LEU A 60 5.16 -5.76 0.20
N HIS A 61 5.09 -4.56 -0.38
CA HIS A 61 6.25 -3.85 -0.91
C HIS A 61 7.19 -3.30 0.18
N ARG A 62 6.78 -3.28 1.45
CA ARG A 62 7.61 -2.75 2.55
C ARG A 62 8.72 -3.73 2.89
N LYS A 63 9.84 -3.21 3.40
CA LYS A 63 10.97 -4.02 3.90
C LYS A 63 10.83 -4.45 5.36
N LYS A 64 9.94 -3.78 6.11
CA LYS A 64 9.69 -3.99 7.54
C LYS A 64 8.21 -3.94 7.86
N ILE A 65 7.79 -4.82 8.78
CA ILE A 65 6.47 -4.75 9.42
C ILE A 65 6.37 -3.43 10.19
N VAL A 66 5.17 -2.85 10.16
CA VAL A 66 4.83 -1.62 10.88
C VAL A 66 4.74 -1.92 12.38
N SER A 67 5.25 -1.03 13.23
CA SER A 67 5.24 -1.26 14.67
C SER A 67 3.82 -1.45 15.21
N HIS A 68 3.68 -2.28 16.25
CA HIS A 68 2.39 -2.64 16.82
C HIS A 68 1.57 -1.42 17.27
N ARG A 69 2.23 -0.42 17.87
CA ARG A 69 1.58 0.85 18.28
C ARG A 69 0.94 1.55 17.09
N ILE A 70 1.67 1.71 15.99
CA ILE A 70 1.15 2.34 14.77
C ILE A 70 0.02 1.48 14.19
N ARG A 71 0.19 0.15 14.16
CA ARG A 71 -0.85 -0.77 13.66
C ARG A 71 -2.15 -0.66 14.46
N LYS A 72 -2.09 -0.55 15.78
CA LYS A 72 -3.26 -0.36 16.64
C LYS A 72 -3.98 0.96 16.34
N THR A 73 -3.24 2.06 16.21
CA THR A 73 -3.82 3.37 15.86
C THR A 73 -4.46 3.33 14.47
N ASP A 74 -3.75 2.76 13.49
CA ASP A 74 -4.23 2.57 12.14
C ASP A 74 -5.55 1.79 12.11
N VAL A 75 -5.66 0.66 12.83
CA VAL A 75 -6.89 -0.15 12.89
C VAL A 75 -8.09 0.66 13.40
N ARG A 76 -7.89 1.48 14.43
CA ARG A 76 -8.97 2.33 14.97
C ARG A 76 -9.42 3.38 13.95
N ILE A 77 -8.46 4.03 13.27
CA ILE A 77 -8.77 5.01 12.22
C ILE A 77 -9.51 4.35 11.04
N MET A 78 -9.06 3.17 10.62
CA MET A 78 -9.72 2.44 9.53
C MET A 78 -11.12 1.95 9.92
N LYS A 79 -11.38 1.66 11.20
CA LYS A 79 -12.72 1.33 11.70
C LYS A 79 -13.68 2.51 11.52
N GLU A 80 -13.23 3.72 11.88
CA GLU A 80 -14.00 4.96 11.67
C GLU A 80 -14.27 5.20 10.17
N PHE A 81 -13.26 5.02 9.31
CA PHE A 81 -13.45 5.20 7.86
C PHE A 81 -14.42 4.20 7.25
N LYS A 82 -14.45 2.95 7.74
CA LYS A 82 -15.44 1.96 7.30
C LYS A 82 -16.86 2.36 7.70
N GLY A 83 -17.04 2.96 8.88
CA GLY A 83 -18.35 3.47 9.30
C GLY A 83 -18.82 4.71 8.51
N MET A 84 -17.89 5.40 7.85
CA MET A 84 -18.16 6.57 7.02
C MET A 84 -18.40 6.22 5.53
N ASP A 85 -18.15 4.97 5.13
CA ASP A 85 -18.28 4.56 3.74
C ASP A 85 -19.74 4.66 3.29
N GLY A 86 -19.99 5.29 2.15
CA GLY A 86 -21.34 5.58 1.63
C GLY A 86 -22.04 6.81 2.24
N VAL A 87 -21.57 7.35 3.38
CA VAL A 87 -22.14 8.57 3.99
C VAL A 87 -21.44 9.84 3.48
N VAL A 88 -20.12 9.76 3.29
CA VAL A 88 -19.32 10.89 2.81
C VAL A 88 -18.86 10.68 1.38
N GLU A 89 -19.01 11.75 0.59
CA GLU A 89 -18.63 11.80 -0.81
C GLU A 89 -17.14 11.45 -1.02
N ALA A 90 -16.25 12.00 -0.18
CA ALA A 90 -14.82 11.71 -0.25
C ALA A 90 -14.08 11.84 1.09
N ILE A 91 -13.11 10.94 1.32
CA ILE A 91 -12.19 11.02 2.46
C ILE A 91 -11.05 12.00 2.14
N THR A 92 -11.16 13.23 2.63
CA THR A 92 -10.12 14.26 2.46
C THR A 92 -9.03 14.17 3.52
N GLY A 93 -7.83 14.69 3.22
CA GLY A 93 -6.73 14.72 4.19
C GLY A 93 -7.04 15.48 5.49
N LYS A 94 -7.91 16.50 5.43
CA LYS A 94 -8.40 17.23 6.62
C LYS A 94 -9.25 16.30 7.51
N MET A 95 -10.14 15.52 6.89
CA MET A 95 -10.99 14.56 7.60
C MET A 95 -10.16 13.44 8.25
N VAL A 96 -9.18 12.90 7.52
CA VAL A 96 -8.24 11.90 8.07
C VAL A 96 -7.50 12.46 9.28
N LYS A 97 -7.07 13.73 9.24
CA LYS A 97 -6.41 14.38 10.38
C LYS A 97 -7.37 14.55 11.57
N ALA A 98 -8.62 14.96 11.33
CA ALA A 98 -9.62 15.13 12.38
C ALA A 98 -9.96 13.80 13.07
N VAL A 99 -10.18 12.73 12.29
CA VAL A 99 -10.41 11.38 12.82
C VAL A 99 -9.19 10.88 13.59
N ALA A 100 -7.98 11.10 13.07
CA ALA A 100 -6.76 10.71 13.77
C ALA A 100 -6.64 11.42 15.13
N ILE A 101 -6.91 12.73 15.22
CA ILE A 101 -6.89 13.48 16.48
C ILE A 101 -7.86 12.86 17.49
N ARG A 102 -9.10 12.61 17.08
CA ARG A 102 -10.15 12.00 17.91
C ARG A 102 -9.76 10.61 18.43
N VAL A 103 -9.21 9.77 17.57
CA VAL A 103 -8.80 8.40 17.91
C VAL A 103 -7.55 8.35 18.81
N ASN A 104 -6.78 9.43 18.86
CA ASN A 104 -5.46 9.48 19.49
C ASN A 104 -5.45 9.99 20.93
N GLU A 105 -6.60 10.34 21.51
CA GLU A 105 -6.71 10.59 22.96
C GLU A 105 -6.10 9.44 23.78
N VAL A 106 -6.04 8.24 23.19
CA VAL A 106 -5.48 7.03 23.81
C VAL A 106 -4.00 6.79 23.50
N THR A 107 -3.43 7.40 22.45
CA THR A 107 -2.09 6.99 21.94
C THR A 107 -1.01 8.06 21.96
N ASN A 108 -1.30 9.32 22.32
CA ASN A 108 -0.30 10.39 22.52
C ASN A 108 0.75 10.50 21.37
N MET A 109 0.32 10.25 20.12
CA MET A 109 1.19 10.30 18.93
C MET A 109 1.09 11.66 18.24
N LYS A 110 2.22 12.18 17.75
CA LYS A 110 2.24 13.42 16.94
C LYS A 110 1.73 13.15 15.52
N HIS A 111 0.61 13.75 15.14
CA HIS A 111 0.03 13.66 13.79
C HIS A 111 0.63 14.69 12.83
N SER A 112 1.92 14.53 12.53
CA SER A 112 2.56 15.36 11.52
C SER A 112 2.01 15.08 10.11
N LYS A 113 2.22 16.01 9.18
CA LYS A 113 1.90 15.81 7.75
C LYS A 113 2.59 14.53 7.20
N GLY A 114 3.82 14.25 7.64
CA GLY A 114 4.55 13.06 7.25
C GLY A 114 3.97 11.75 7.82
N TRP A 115 3.41 11.79 9.03
CA TRP A 115 2.70 10.63 9.58
C TRP A 115 1.42 10.34 8.78
N LEU A 116 0.65 11.37 8.46
CA LEU A 116 -0.56 11.28 7.65
C LEU A 116 -0.27 10.68 6.27
N TYR A 117 0.77 11.18 5.60
CA TYR A 117 1.22 10.64 4.32
C TYR A 117 1.58 9.15 4.42
N LYS A 118 2.31 8.75 5.47
CA LYS A 118 2.66 7.34 5.69
C LYS A 118 1.44 6.48 6.02
N LEU A 119 0.41 7.01 6.70
CA LEU A 119 -0.85 6.31 6.94
C LEU A 119 -1.57 6.05 5.61
N GLN A 120 -1.70 7.08 4.78
CA GLN A 120 -2.32 6.98 3.46
C GLN A 120 -1.64 5.92 2.59
N GLN A 121 -0.31 5.95 2.52
CA GLN A 121 0.47 4.96 1.79
C GLN A 121 0.33 3.53 2.35
N ARG A 122 0.20 3.37 3.68
CA ARG A 122 0.05 2.05 4.31
C ARG A 122 -1.29 1.39 3.99
N HIS A 123 -2.34 2.16 3.81
CA HIS A 123 -3.70 1.66 3.61
C HIS A 123 -4.21 1.86 2.19
N GLY A 124 -3.37 2.34 1.27
CA GLY A 124 -3.77 2.62 -0.11
C GLY A 124 -4.81 3.73 -0.21
N ILE A 125 -4.88 4.64 0.78
CA ILE A 125 -5.79 5.78 0.76
C ILE A 125 -5.19 6.83 -0.18
N GLY A 126 -5.43 6.66 -1.47
CA GLY A 126 -5.13 7.69 -2.46
C GLY A 126 -6.10 8.86 -2.34
N ARG A 127 -5.65 10.06 -2.71
CA ARG A 127 -6.58 11.12 -3.16
C ARG A 127 -7.20 10.64 -4.48
N LYS A 128 -8.18 9.74 -4.43
CA LYS A 128 -9.04 9.51 -5.58
C LYS A 128 -10.00 10.68 -5.63
N ARG A 129 -9.77 11.64 -6.55
CA ARG A 129 -10.89 12.45 -7.04
C ARG A 129 -11.87 11.43 -7.63
N LYS A 130 -13.06 11.30 -7.04
CA LYS A 130 -14.13 10.46 -7.61
C LYS A 130 -14.60 10.99 -8.97
N TYR A 131 -14.28 12.25 -9.27
CA TYR A 131 -14.73 12.96 -10.47
C TYR A 131 -13.52 13.37 -11.31
N GLY A 132 -13.28 12.62 -12.39
CA GLY A 132 -12.68 13.18 -13.59
C GLY A 132 -13.74 14.00 -14.35
N GLU A 133 -13.33 14.78 -15.34
CA GLU A 133 -14.15 15.74 -16.09
C GLU A 133 -15.51 15.22 -16.63
N LEU A 134 -15.68 13.89 -16.70
CA LEU A 134 -16.91 13.19 -17.07
C LEU A 134 -18.12 13.44 -16.16
N ALA A 135 -17.95 13.93 -14.94
CA ALA A 135 -19.07 14.20 -14.04
C ALA A 135 -19.52 15.67 -14.01
N SER A 136 -18.83 16.56 -14.73
CA SER A 136 -19.18 17.98 -14.83
C SER A 136 -20.18 18.27 -15.94
N VAL A 137 -20.49 17.27 -16.78
CA VAL A 137 -21.33 17.41 -17.97
C VAL A 137 -22.24 16.18 -18.03
N ASP A 138 -23.54 16.39 -18.26
CA ASP A 138 -24.47 15.27 -18.47
C ASP A 138 -23.96 14.33 -19.56
N GLN A 139 -24.12 13.02 -19.33
CA GLN A 139 -23.64 11.98 -20.24
C GLN A 139 -24.14 12.21 -21.68
N GLU A 140 -25.36 12.73 -21.80
CA GLU A 140 -25.98 13.08 -23.07
C GLU A 140 -25.23 14.23 -23.78
N ALA A 141 -24.93 15.32 -23.07
CA ALA A 141 -24.16 16.45 -23.60
C ALA A 141 -22.71 16.05 -23.95
N ALA A 142 -22.09 15.13 -23.21
CA ALA A 142 -20.76 14.60 -23.54
C ALA A 142 -20.79 13.74 -24.83
N THR A 143 -21.85 12.96 -25.04
CA THR A 143 -22.02 12.17 -26.27
C THR A 143 -22.32 13.03 -27.49
N GLU A 144 -23.10 14.11 -27.33
CA GLU A 144 -23.33 15.09 -28.39
C GLU A 144 -22.06 15.86 -28.76
N GLY A 145 -21.27 16.27 -27.76
CA GLY A 145 -19.98 16.91 -27.98
C GLY A 145 -19.02 16.04 -28.79
N ARG A 146 -18.95 14.73 -28.49
CA ARG A 146 -18.17 13.77 -29.30
C ARG A 146 -18.69 13.65 -30.73
N LYS A 147 -20.00 13.53 -30.93
CA LYS A 147 -20.59 13.45 -32.28
C LYS A 147 -20.31 14.71 -33.10
N LYS A 148 -20.33 15.89 -32.48
CA LYS A 148 -19.98 17.16 -33.15
C LYS A 148 -18.50 17.23 -33.54
N MET A 149 -17.61 16.84 -32.62
CA MET A 149 -16.16 16.77 -32.89
C MET A 149 -15.82 15.79 -34.01
N GLN A 150 -16.46 14.62 -34.00
CA GLN A 150 -16.26 13.59 -35.02
C GLN A 150 -16.69 14.08 -36.41
N LYS A 151 -17.86 14.73 -36.53
CA LYS A 151 -18.31 15.35 -37.79
C LYS A 151 -17.38 16.44 -38.32
N LEU A 152 -16.74 17.21 -37.42
CA LEU A 152 -15.77 18.25 -37.78
C LEU A 152 -14.43 17.66 -38.26
N THR A 153 -14.07 16.45 -37.81
CA THR A 153 -12.83 15.78 -38.19
C THR A 153 -13.00 14.91 -39.43
N ASP A 154 -14.17 14.32 -39.64
CA ASP A 154 -14.50 13.55 -40.86
C ASP A 154 -14.58 14.44 -42.12
N THR A 155 -14.67 15.78 -41.99
CA THR A 155 -14.63 16.73 -43.11
C THR A 155 -13.20 17.13 -43.55
N TYR A 156 -12.16 16.56 -42.95
CA TYR A 156 -10.76 16.77 -43.30
C TYR A 156 -10.10 15.58 -44.02
N ASP A 157 -10.91 14.69 -44.61
CA ASP A 157 -10.46 13.67 -45.58
C ASP A 157 -10.66 14.16 -47.03
#